data_AF-A0A7X7MW60-F1
#
_entry.id   AF-A0A7X7MW60-F1
#
_cell.length_a   1.000
_cell.length_b   1.000
_cell.length_c   1.000
_cell.angle_alpha   90.00
_cell.angle_beta   90.00
_cell.angle_gamma   90.00
#
_symmetry.space_group_name_H-M   'P 1'
#
loop_
_entity.id
_entity.type
_entity.pdbx_description
1 polymer ?
#
loop_
_entity_poly.entity_id
_entity_poly.type
_entity_poly.pdbx_seq_one_letter_code
_entity_poly.pdbx_strand_id
1 'polypeptide(L)' 'MDYKIREIQCSEYDILADFLYEAIYIPEGVTPPPREIINQPELQVYILDFGKRKGDMGRH' A
#
# COMPACT_ATOMS: atom_id res chain seq x y z
N MET A 1 -6.90 -2.82 25.67
CA MET A 1 -6.65 -2.41 24.27
C MET A 1 -7.42 -3.38 23.41
N ASP A 2 -8.58 -2.96 22.89
CA ASP A 2 -9.40 -3.82 22.02
C ASP A 2 -8.92 -3.65 20.59
N TYR A 3 -8.17 -4.64 20.11
CA TYR A 3 -7.73 -4.69 18.72
C TYR A 3 -8.79 -5.43 17.90
N LYS A 4 -9.22 -4.81 16.79
CA LYS A 4 -10.14 -5.44 15.85
C LYS A 4 -9.39 -5.88 14.60
N ILE A 5 -9.20 -7.18 14.45
CA ILE A 5 -8.69 -7.79 13.21
C ILE A 5 -9.88 -8.00 12.28
N ARG A 6 -9.81 -7.46 11.06
CA ARG A 6 -10.86 -7.58 10.04
C ARG A 6 -10.25 -7.45 8.64
N GLU A 7 -10.98 -7.88 7.64
CA GLU A 7 -10.65 -7.61 6.23
C GLU A 7 -10.68 -6.09 5.95
N ILE A 8 -9.86 -5.68 5.00
CA ILE A 8 -9.83 -4.32 4.45
C ILE A 8 -11.06 -4.09 3.57
N GLN A 9 -11.68 -2.92 3.68
CA GLN A 9 -12.83 -2.53 2.86
C GLN A 9 -12.37 -1.81 1.59
N CYS A 10 -13.16 -1.88 0.51
CA CYS A 10 -12.79 -1.22 -0.75
C CYS A 10 -12.59 0.30 -0.61
N SER A 11 -13.33 0.95 0.31
CA SER A 11 -13.16 2.38 0.62
C SER A 11 -11.82 2.70 1.31
N GLU A 12 -11.10 1.68 1.75
CA GLU A 12 -9.79 1.79 2.38
C GLU A 12 -8.66 1.40 1.41
N TYR A 13 -8.95 1.22 0.11
CA TYR A 13 -7.90 0.94 -0.86
C TYR A 13 -7.09 2.19 -1.20
N ASP A 14 -7.69 3.38 -1.08
CA ASP A 14 -7.00 4.64 -1.37
C ASP A 14 -5.82 4.90 -0.42
N ILE A 15 -5.88 4.39 0.82
CA ILE A 15 -4.78 4.52 1.80
C ILE A 15 -3.61 3.56 1.52
N LEU A 16 -3.75 2.60 0.59
CA LEU A 16 -2.65 1.70 0.21
C LEU A 16 -1.47 2.45 -0.41
N ALA A 17 -1.74 3.55 -1.13
CA ALA A 17 -0.71 4.43 -1.66
C ALA A 17 0.17 5.01 -0.55
N ASP A 18 -0.47 5.47 0.52
CA ASP A 18 0.22 6.01 1.69
C ASP A 18 1.01 4.91 2.42
N PHE A 19 0.40 3.74 2.65
CA PHE A 19 1.11 2.62 3.28
C PHE A 19 2.37 2.20 2.51
N LEU A 20 2.29 2.13 1.19
CA LEU A 20 3.43 1.77 0.36
C LEU A 20 4.53 2.82 0.42
N TYR A 21 4.18 4.10 0.46
CA TYR A 21 5.15 5.18 0.62
C TYR A 21 5.85 5.12 1.98
N GLU A 22 5.09 4.95 3.06
CA GLU A 22 5.64 4.87 4.42
C GLU A 22 6.44 3.57 4.64
N ALA A 23 6.22 2.53 3.82
CA ALA A 23 7.00 1.30 3.83
C ALA A 23 8.34 1.40 3.06
N ILE A 24 8.59 2.51 2.35
CA ILE A 24 9.86 2.72 1.67
C ILE A 24 10.98 2.82 2.72
N TYR A 25 11.95 1.91 2.62
CA TYR A 25 13.13 1.97 3.46
C TYR A 25 14.00 3.17 3.07
N ILE A 26 14.22 4.07 4.03
CA ILE A 26 15.06 5.26 3.87
C ILE A 26 16.29 5.10 4.77
N PRO A 27 17.50 4.92 4.20
CA PRO A 27 18.73 4.86 4.99
C PRO A 27 18.98 6.15 5.77
N GLU A 28 19.75 6.06 6.86
CA GLU A 28 20.14 7.23 7.65
C GLU A 28 20.89 8.25 6.79
N GLY A 29 20.54 9.53 6.91
CA GLY A 29 21.14 10.63 6.14
C GLY A 29 20.62 10.77 4.71
N VAL A 30 19.69 9.92 4.26
CA VAL A 30 19.07 10.03 2.93
C VAL A 30 17.76 10.81 3.02
N THR A 31 17.55 11.76 2.10
CA THR A 31 16.27 12.47 1.99
C THR A 31 15.20 11.53 1.41
N PRO A 32 14.01 11.44 2.01
CA PRO A 32 12.91 10.67 1.46
C PRO A 32 12.60 11.07 0.01
N PRO A 33 12.26 10.12 -0.87
CA PRO A 33 11.80 10.46 -2.21
C PRO A 33 10.49 11.27 -2.15
N PRO A 34 10.16 12.03 -3.19
CA PRO A 34 8.86 12.70 -3.29
C PRO A 34 7.73 11.65 -3.36
N ARG A 35 6.52 11.96 -2.83
CA ARG A 35 5.38 11.02 -2.78
C ARG A 35 4.95 10.53 -4.16
N GLU A 36 5.26 11.32 -5.19
CA GLU A 36 5.07 11.00 -6.61
C GLU A 36 5.78 9.71 -7.03
N ILE A 37 6.77 9.21 -6.27
CA ILE A 37 7.38 7.90 -6.51
C ILE A 37 6.34 6.78 -6.57
N ILE A 38 5.23 6.89 -5.84
CA ILE A 38 4.14 5.91 -5.84
C ILE A 38 3.48 5.77 -7.21
N ASN A 39 3.55 6.80 -8.06
CA ASN A 39 2.99 6.78 -9.41
C ASN A 39 3.89 6.03 -10.41
N GLN A 40 5.08 5.58 -10.01
CA GLN A 40 5.93 4.76 -10.85
C GLN A 40 5.24 3.42 -11.18
N PRO A 41 5.32 2.92 -12.43
CA PRO A 41 4.69 1.67 -12.84
C PRO A 41 5.01 0.50 -11.90
N GLU A 42 6.23 0.45 -11.38
CA GLU A 42 6.75 -0.57 -10.48
C GLU A 42 6.05 -0.60 -9.11
N LEU A 43 5.54 0.54 -8.64
CA LEU A 43 4.78 0.65 -7.39
C LEU A 43 3.27 0.59 -7.63
N GLN A 44 2.81 1.10 -8.77
CA GLN A 44 1.41 1.05 -9.16
C GLN A 44 0.86 -0.37 -9.28
N VAL A 45 1.69 -1.39 -9.57
CA VAL A 45 1.22 -2.78 -9.60
C VAL A 45 0.63 -3.26 -8.27
N TYR A 46 0.97 -2.63 -7.13
CA TYR A 46 0.46 -3.01 -5.80
C TYR A 46 -0.83 -2.28 -5.41
N ILE A 47 -1.20 -1.23 -6.14
CA ILE A 47 -2.37 -0.37 -5.85
C ILE A 47 -3.43 -0.54 -6.94
N LEU A 48 -2.99 -0.56 -8.20
CA LEU A 48 -3.86 -0.62 -9.35
C LEU A 48 -4.70 -1.90 -9.33
N ASP A 49 -6.02 -1.74 -9.32
CA ASP A 49 -6.98 -2.85 -9.26
C ASP A 49 -6.82 -3.76 -8.04
N PHE A 50 -6.27 -3.24 -6.93
CA PHE A 50 -6.20 -4.00 -5.68
C PHE A 50 -7.60 -4.49 -5.26
N GLY A 51 -7.64 -5.73 -4.78
CA GLY A 51 -8.88 -6.42 -4.43
C GLY A 51 -9.56 -7.10 -5.63
N LYS A 52 -9.14 -6.84 -6.87
CA LYS A 52 -9.69 -7.52 -8.05
C LYS A 52 -8.85 -8.72 -8.49
N ARG A 53 -7.63 -8.89 -7.99
CA ARG A 53 -6.74 -10.00 -8.38
C ARG A 53 -6.85 -11.17 -7.40
N LYS A 54 -6.60 -12.37 -7.91
CA LYS A 54 -6.52 -13.57 -7.06
C LYS A 54 -5.35 -13.41 -6.09
N GLY A 55 -5.64 -13.48 -4.79
CA GLY A 55 -4.65 -13.32 -3.72
C GLY A 55 -4.80 -12.01 -2.93
N ASP A 56 -5.39 -10.96 -3.51
CA ASP A 56 -5.52 -9.66 -2.84
C ASP A 56 -6.47 -9.72 -1.63
N MET A 57 -7.56 -10.49 -1.74
CA MET A 57 -8.55 -10.63 -0.68
C MET A 57 -8.21 -11.73 0.35
N GLY A 58 -7.05 -12.39 0.25
CA GLY A 58 -6.65 -13.42 1.23
C GLY A 58 -7.59 -14.64 1.33
N ARG A 59 -8.47 -14.88 0.34
CA ARG A 59 -9.34 -16.06 0.32
C ARG A 59 -8.61 -17.27 -0.28
N HIS A 60 -8.44 -18.30 0.55
CA HIS A 60 -8.22 -19.69 0.13
C HIS A 60 -9.55 -20.39 -0.10
#